data_AF-W1Y6H5-F1
#
_entry.id   AF-W1Y6H5-F1
#
_cell.length_a   1.000
_cell.length_b   1.000
_cell.length_c   1.000
_cell.angle_alpha   90.00
_cell.angle_beta   90.00
_cell.angle_gamma   90.00
#
_symmetry.space_group_name_H-M   'P 1'
#
loop_
_entity.id
_entity.type
_entity.pdbx_description
1 polymer ?
#
loop_
_entity_poly.entity_id
_entity_poly.type
_entity_poly.pdbx_seq_one_letter_code
_entity_poly.pdbx_strand_id
1 'polypeptide(L)'
;QAQSRTTVKAGDNITVTPAATGTSEYTVALAKDISVGSVTANEYKVGNNVTINKDGLTIKEGPSVTTKGIDAGGKTITNVADGKADTDAVNVRQL
;
A
#
# COMPACT_ATOMS: atom_id res chain seq x y z
N GLN A 1 34.60 37.95 -5.83
CA GLN A 1 34.58 36.60 -5.24
C GLN A 1 33.29 35.93 -5.71
N ALA A 2 33.37 34.73 -6.31
CA ALA A 2 32.15 33.98 -6.62
C ALA A 2 31.53 33.54 -5.29
N GLN A 3 30.35 34.06 -4.95
CA GLN A 3 29.64 33.57 -3.77
C GLN A 3 29.22 32.13 -4.04
N SER A 4 29.66 31.20 -3.18
CA SER A 4 29.14 29.84 -3.19
C SER A 4 27.64 29.88 -2.88
N ARG A 5 26.80 29.52 -3.86
CA ARG A 5 25.35 29.37 -3.69
C ARG A 5 25.03 27.90 -3.50
N THR A 6 24.32 27.57 -2.42
CA THR A 6 23.69 26.27 -2.25
C THR A 6 22.37 26.25 -3.01
N THR A 7 22.13 25.21 -3.81
CA THR A 7 20.87 25.00 -4.52
C THR A 7 20.19 23.73 -4.04
N VAL A 8 18.89 23.79 -3.81
CA VAL A 8 18.06 22.61 -3.49
C VAL A 8 17.05 22.43 -4.61
N LYS A 9 16.98 21.22 -5.17
CA LYS A 9 16.00 20.84 -6.20
C LYS A 9 15.21 19.64 -5.71
N ALA A 10 13.91 19.63 -5.98
CA ALA A 10 13.08 18.46 -5.77
C ALA A 10 13.47 17.36 -6.79
N GLY A 11 13.61 16.13 -6.32
CA GLY A 11 13.61 14.92 -7.15
C GLY A 11 12.22 14.29 -7.21
N ASP A 12 12.13 13.09 -7.79
CA ASP A 12 10.88 12.34 -7.84
C ASP A 12 10.30 12.11 -6.43
N ASN A 13 8.98 12.18 -6.31
CA ASN A 13 8.23 12.00 -5.06
C ASN A 13 8.53 13.00 -3.94
N ILE A 14 9.40 13.99 -4.16
CA ILE A 14 9.78 14.99 -3.16
C ILE A 14 9.27 16.36 -3.59
N THR A 15 8.84 17.15 -2.60
CA THR A 15 8.53 18.58 -2.74
C THR A 15 9.54 19.37 -1.92
N VAL A 16 9.96 20.51 -2.46
CA VAL A 16 10.87 21.44 -1.78
C VAL A 16 10.26 22.84 -1.87
N THR A 17 9.92 23.40 -0.71
CA THR A 17 9.29 24.73 -0.60
C THR A 17 10.22 25.67 0.16
N PRO A 18 10.74 26.75 -0.45
CA PRO A 18 11.51 27.75 0.27
C PRO A 18 10.62 28.53 1.26
N ALA A 19 11.19 28.92 2.39
CA ALA A 19 10.55 29.87 3.30
C ALA A 19 10.57 31.30 2.74
N ALA A 20 10.33 32.31 3.59
CA ALA A 20 10.29 33.71 3.18
C ALA A 20 11.61 34.16 2.52
N THR A 21 11.48 35.10 1.57
CA THR A 21 12.60 35.67 0.82
C THR A 21 13.67 36.24 1.76
N GLY A 22 14.93 35.84 1.56
CA GLY A 22 16.07 36.26 2.39
C GLY A 22 16.47 35.26 3.48
N THR A 23 15.72 34.17 3.64
CA THR A 23 16.10 33.05 4.51
C THR A 23 16.75 31.92 3.71
N SER A 24 17.54 31.09 4.38
CA SER A 24 18.12 29.86 3.82
C SER A 24 17.34 28.62 4.28
N GLU A 25 16.03 28.75 4.49
CA GLU A 25 15.16 27.69 5.02
C GLU A 25 14.31 27.06 3.90
N TYR A 26 14.20 25.73 3.93
CA TYR A 26 13.43 24.93 2.97
C TYR A 26 12.66 23.84 3.70
N THR A 27 11.37 23.70 3.42
CA THR A 27 10.58 22.53 3.81
C THR A 27 10.71 21.45 2.74
N VAL A 28 11.17 20.27 3.13
CA VAL A 28 11.23 19.08 2.26
C VAL A 28 10.16 18.09 2.74
N ALA A 29 9.30 17.66 1.83
CA ALA A 29 8.22 16.71 2.15
C ALA A 29 8.01 15.72 1.00
N LEU A 30 7.40 14.58 1.29
CA LEU A 30 6.88 13.68 0.25
C LEU A 30 5.74 14.36 -0.51
N ALA A 31 5.65 14.07 -1.81
CA ALA A 31 4.46 14.38 -2.60
C ALA A 31 3.25 13.60 -2.07
N LYS A 32 2.04 14.13 -2.30
CA LYS A 32 0.79 13.45 -1.89
C LYS A 32 0.62 12.10 -2.59
N ASP A 33 0.94 12.09 -3.88
CA ASP A 33 0.96 10.90 -4.72
C ASP A 33 2.42 10.56 -5.03
N ILE A 34 2.80 9.32 -4.75
CA ILE A 34 4.17 8.82 -4.98
C ILE A 34 4.15 7.64 -5.94
N SER A 35 5.14 7.57 -6.80
CA SER A 35 5.38 6.43 -7.68
C SER A 35 6.67 5.74 -7.26
N VAL A 36 6.55 4.49 -6.82
CA VAL A 36 7.67 3.66 -6.36
C VAL A 36 7.59 2.29 -7.00
N GLY A 37 8.74 1.70 -7.34
CA GLY A 37 8.77 0.35 -7.94
C GLY A 37 8.53 -0.76 -6.92
N SER A 38 9.03 -0.59 -5.69
CA SER A 38 8.86 -1.56 -4.60
C SER A 38 9.02 -0.88 -3.26
N VAL A 39 8.36 -1.43 -2.23
CA VAL A 39 8.53 -1.01 -0.83
C VAL A 39 8.87 -2.26 -0.03
N THR A 40 9.90 -2.20 0.83
CA THR A 40 10.23 -3.26 1.79
C THR A 40 9.96 -2.74 3.20
N ALA A 41 9.00 -3.34 3.89
CA ALA A 41 8.62 -3.00 5.26
C ALA A 41 8.14 -4.25 6.00
N ASN A 42 8.24 -4.25 7.34
CA ASN A 42 7.71 -5.35 8.16
C ASN A 42 6.18 -5.41 8.13
N GLU A 43 5.54 -4.26 7.93
CA GLU A 43 4.09 -4.13 7.90
C GLU A 43 3.69 -2.98 6.97
N TYR A 44 2.66 -3.20 6.15
CA TYR A 44 2.00 -2.19 5.33
C TYR A 44 0.57 -2.02 5.86
N LYS A 45 0.23 -0.80 6.27
CA LYS A 45 -1.14 -0.42 6.60
C LYS A 45 -1.77 0.31 5.42
N VAL A 46 -2.88 -0.22 4.90
CA VAL A 46 -3.69 0.48 3.88
C VAL A 46 -4.94 1.02 4.57
N GLY A 47 -4.93 2.33 4.82
CA GLY A 47 -5.88 2.97 5.74
C GLY A 47 -5.78 2.35 7.14
N ASN A 48 -6.92 2.26 7.83
CA ASN A 48 -6.98 1.79 9.22
C ASN A 48 -7.33 0.30 9.36
N ASN A 49 -7.77 -0.35 8.27
CA ASN A 49 -8.42 -1.66 8.35
C ASN A 49 -7.63 -2.78 7.67
N VAL A 50 -6.75 -2.47 6.72
CA VAL A 50 -6.00 -3.47 5.97
C VAL A 50 -4.57 -3.50 6.45
N THR A 51 -4.09 -4.71 6.76
CA THR A 51 -2.70 -4.97 7.15
C THR A 51 -2.12 -6.03 6.22
N ILE A 52 -0.94 -5.76 5.68
CA ILE A 52 -0.13 -6.73 4.94
C ILE A 52 1.20 -6.88 5.70
N ASN A 53 1.56 -8.09 6.08
CA ASN A 53 2.81 -8.38 6.80
C ASN A 53 3.29 -9.81 6.50
N LYS A 54 4.28 -10.28 7.27
CA LYS A 54 4.84 -11.64 7.13
C LYS A 54 3.81 -12.78 7.22
N ASP A 55 2.65 -12.54 7.84
CA ASP A 55 1.62 -13.56 8.03
C ASP A 55 0.61 -13.57 6.86
N GLY A 56 0.56 -12.51 6.05
CA GLY A 56 -0.31 -12.37 4.87
C GLY A 56 -1.08 -11.04 4.85
N LEU A 57 -2.31 -11.09 4.33
CA LEU A 57 -3.25 -9.96 4.23
C LEU A 57 -4.44 -10.16 5.17
N THR A 58 -4.74 -9.16 5.98
CA THR A 58 -5.89 -9.17 6.90
C THR A 58 -6.71 -7.89 6.74
N ILE A 59 -8.04 -8.04 6.71
CA ILE A 59 -9.00 -6.94 6.79
C ILE A 59 -9.69 -7.01 8.15
N LYS A 60 -9.63 -5.94 8.94
CA LYS A 60 -10.32 -5.85 10.23
C LYS A 60 -11.82 -6.14 10.06
N GLU A 61 -12.36 -7.06 10.87
CA GLU A 61 -13.77 -7.50 10.84
C GLU A 61 -14.23 -8.05 9.46
N GLY A 62 -13.26 -8.52 8.67
CA GLY A 62 -13.47 -8.99 7.30
C GLY A 62 -12.63 -10.22 6.96
N PRO A 63 -12.52 -10.52 5.65
CA PRO A 63 -11.73 -11.65 5.16
C PRO A 63 -10.23 -11.51 5.46
N SER A 64 -9.54 -12.65 5.44
CA SER A 64 -8.08 -12.71 5.49
C SER A 64 -7.51 -13.80 4.57
N VAL A 65 -6.29 -13.57 4.09
CA VAL A 65 -5.48 -14.53 3.33
C VAL A 65 -4.13 -14.59 4.01
N THR A 66 -3.88 -15.68 4.73
CA THR A 66 -2.67 -15.82 5.57
C THR A 66 -1.93 -17.10 5.25
N THR A 67 -0.77 -17.29 5.86
CA THR A 67 -0.02 -18.56 5.82
C THR A 67 -0.81 -19.75 6.37
N LYS A 68 -1.92 -19.51 7.10
CA LYS A 68 -2.82 -20.55 7.61
C LYS A 68 -3.96 -20.89 6.65
N GLY A 69 -4.11 -20.16 5.54
CA GLY A 69 -5.19 -20.32 4.58
C GLY A 69 -6.05 -19.07 4.42
N ILE A 70 -7.26 -19.27 3.90
CA ILE A 70 -8.22 -18.20 3.57
C ILE A 70 -9.40 -18.28 4.54
N ASP A 71 -9.73 -17.15 5.17
CA ASP A 71 -10.94 -16.98 5.96
C ASP A 71 -11.84 -15.94 5.29
N ALA A 72 -13.08 -16.29 4.97
CA ALA A 72 -14.05 -15.39 4.35
C ALA A 72 -14.65 -14.37 5.33
N GLY A 73 -14.37 -14.46 6.64
CA GLY A 73 -14.84 -13.51 7.64
C GLY A 73 -16.38 -13.44 7.73
N GLY A 74 -17.04 -14.58 7.55
CA GLY A 74 -18.50 -14.71 7.51
C GLY A 74 -19.18 -14.00 6.34
N LYS A 75 -18.43 -13.62 5.30
CA LYS A 75 -18.97 -12.98 4.08
C LYS A 75 -19.16 -14.01 2.98
N THR A 76 -20.05 -13.70 2.03
CA THR A 76 -20.23 -14.49 0.82
C THR A 76 -19.02 -14.34 -0.11
N ILE A 77 -18.56 -15.45 -0.69
CA ILE A 77 -17.59 -15.44 -1.77
C ILE A 77 -18.38 -15.48 -3.09
N THR A 78 -18.38 -14.37 -3.82
CA THR A 78 -19.11 -14.24 -5.08
C THR A 78 -18.20 -14.50 -6.28
N ASN A 79 -18.80 -14.67 -7.47
CA ASN A 79 -18.08 -14.89 -8.73
C ASN A 79 -17.17 -16.14 -8.74
N VAL A 80 -17.56 -17.18 -8.01
CA VAL A 80 -16.91 -18.48 -8.06
C VAL A 80 -17.39 -19.22 -9.32
N ALA A 81 -16.47 -19.48 -10.25
CA ALA A 81 -16.75 -20.27 -11.45
C ALA A 81 -17.13 -21.72 -11.08
N ASP A 82 -17.60 -22.50 -12.06
CA ASP A 82 -17.84 -23.93 -11.80
C ASP A 82 -16.54 -24.66 -11.51
N GLY A 83 -16.52 -25.41 -10.40
CA GLY A 83 -15.48 -26.37 -10.12
C GLY A 83 -15.51 -27.50 -11.14
N LYS A 84 -14.34 -27.90 -11.64
CA LYS A 84 -14.16 -28.98 -12.62
C LYS A 84 -13.23 -30.07 -12.09
N ALA A 85 -12.26 -29.70 -11.27
CA ALA A 85 -11.34 -30.61 -10.62
C ALA A 85 -11.77 -30.94 -9.19
N ASP A 86 -11.27 -32.05 -8.65
CA ASP A 86 -11.60 -32.56 -7.31
C ASP A 86 -11.27 -31.56 -6.18
N THR A 87 -10.39 -30.59 -6.44
CA THR A 87 -9.93 -29.59 -5.46
C THR A 87 -10.50 -28.19 -5.70
N ASP A 88 -11.39 -28.02 -6.68
CA ASP A 88 -12.03 -26.73 -6.92
C ASP A 88 -13.16 -26.48 -5.91
N ALA A 89 -13.41 -25.20 -5.61
CA ALA A 89 -14.59 -24.83 -4.85
C ALA A 89 -15.88 -25.06 -5.68
N VAL A 90 -16.95 -25.46 -5.01
CA VAL A 90 -18.29 -25.63 -5.61
C VAL A 90 -19.14 -24.41 -5.32
N ASN A 91 -19.82 -23.87 -6.33
CA ASN A 91 -20.76 -22.76 -6.17
C ASN A 91 -22.21 -23.28 -5.97
N VAL A 92 -23.15 -22.40 -5.61
CA VAL A 92 -24.55 -22.81 -5.29
C VAL A 92 -25.28 -23.47 -6.46
N ARG A 93 -24.95 -23.14 -7.73
CA ARG A 93 -25.64 -23.74 -8.89
C ARG A 93 -25.18 -25.16 -9.21
N GLN A 94 -24.08 -25.62 -8.61
CA GLN A 94 -23.54 -26.98 -8.77
C GLN A 94 -23.99 -27.93 -7.65
N LEU A 95 -24.59 -27.41 -6.58
CA LEU A 95 -25.14 -28.19 -5.47
C LEU A 95 -26.56 -28.67 -5.77
#